data_AF-A0A558F5N5-F1
#
_entry.id   AF-A0A558F5N5-F1
#
_cell.length_a   1.000
_cell.length_b   1.000
_cell.length_c   1.000
_cell.angle_alpha   90.00
_cell.angle_beta   90.00
_cell.angle_gamma   90.00
#
_symmetry.space_group_name_H-M   'P 1'
#
loop_
_entity.id
_entity.type
_entity.pdbx_description
1 polymer ?
#
loop_
_entity_poly.entity_id
_entity_poly.type
_entity_poly.pdbx_seq_one_letter_code
_entity_poly.pdbx_strand_id
1 'polypeptide(L)'
;VRIDSDVAHQYGVVGDGGLSVVQTESGVAVYCEVQDVSSGAFEISYHAFNTSQAGIGSLIRPALSSDMPYYLSSDGVSSTELSEDELREFLALEQIPVVYDDAVYWDCEFLA
;
A
#
# COMPACT_ATOMS: atom_id res chain seq x y z
N VAL A 1 -20.94 34.25 -12.46
CA VAL A 1 -20.93 32.80 -12.19
C VAL A 1 -19.57 32.23 -12.57
N ARG A 2 -18.71 31.98 -11.60
CA ARG A 2 -18.01 30.71 -11.35
C ARG A 2 -16.99 30.91 -10.24
N ILE A 3 -17.19 30.13 -9.20
CA ILE A 3 -16.34 29.85 -8.05
C ILE A 3 -15.55 28.60 -8.47
N ASP A 4 -14.23 28.67 -8.49
CA ASP A 4 -13.36 27.53 -8.75
C ASP A 4 -11.94 27.94 -8.32
N SER A 5 -11.21 27.30 -7.41
CA SER A 5 -11.47 26.25 -6.43
C SER A 5 -10.21 26.28 -5.55
N ASP A 6 -10.32 26.57 -4.25
CA ASP A 6 -9.17 26.62 -3.31
C ASP A 6 -8.51 25.23 -3.09
N VAL A 7 -9.00 24.18 -3.76
CA VAL A 7 -8.51 22.79 -3.65
C VAL A 7 -7.18 22.57 -4.38
N ALA A 8 -6.78 23.44 -5.30
CA ALA A 8 -5.55 23.29 -6.08
C ALA A 8 -4.24 23.46 -5.28
N HIS A 9 -4.30 23.93 -4.04
CA HIS A 9 -3.13 24.16 -3.20
C HIS A 9 -2.64 22.93 -2.41
N GLN A 10 -3.31 21.78 -2.54
CA GLN A 10 -3.01 20.60 -1.71
C GLN A 10 -2.22 19.49 -2.42
N TYR A 11 -1.86 19.64 -3.70
CA TYR A 11 -1.08 18.64 -4.42
C TYR A 11 0.08 19.28 -5.18
N GLY A 12 1.29 19.09 -4.66
CA GLY A 12 2.53 19.43 -5.36
C GLY A 12 2.88 18.30 -6.33
N VAL A 13 2.78 18.55 -7.64
CA VAL A 13 3.31 17.63 -8.65
C VAL A 13 4.82 17.79 -8.69
N VAL A 14 5.55 16.74 -8.28
CA VAL A 14 7.00 16.66 -8.43
C VAL A 14 7.29 15.71 -9.59
N GLY A 15 7.75 16.23 -10.72
CA GLY A 15 8.12 15.43 -11.91
C GLY A 15 7.94 16.17 -13.23
N ASP A 16 8.52 15.63 -14.31
CA ASP A 16 8.43 16.14 -15.69
C ASP A 16 7.38 15.37 -16.52
N GLY A 17 6.28 14.94 -15.90
CA GLY A 17 5.21 14.18 -16.57
C GLY A 17 5.59 12.76 -17.03
N GLY A 18 6.88 12.41 -17.06
CA GLY A 18 7.41 11.06 -17.32
C GLY A 18 8.08 10.42 -16.11
N LEU A 19 8.45 11.21 -15.10
CA LEU A 19 9.04 10.73 -13.86
C LEU A 19 7.96 10.35 -12.83
N SER A 20 7.84 9.06 -12.54
CA SER A 20 7.12 8.60 -11.35
C SER A 20 8.05 8.71 -10.14
N VAL A 21 7.72 9.58 -9.19
CA VAL A 21 8.48 9.73 -7.93
C VAL A 21 7.99 8.68 -6.95
N VAL A 22 8.26 7.41 -7.25
CA VAL A 22 8.12 6.33 -6.28
C VAL A 22 9.45 5.61 -6.19
N GLN A 23 10.10 5.77 -5.05
CA GLN A 23 11.27 4.98 -4.72
C GLN A 23 10.76 3.72 -4.01
N THR A 24 10.93 2.58 -4.66
CA THR A 24 10.62 1.27 -4.10
C THR A 24 11.89 0.44 -4.09
N GLU A 25 12.20 -0.21 -2.96
CA GLU A 25 13.28 -1.20 -2.89
C GLU A 25 12.82 -2.55 -3.47
N SER A 26 11.52 -2.81 -3.41
CA SER A 26 10.85 -4.05 -3.84
C SER A 26 10.52 -4.12 -5.34
N GLY A 27 10.90 -3.10 -6.14
CA GLY A 27 10.71 -3.05 -7.59
C GLY A 27 9.29 -2.70 -8.05
N VAL A 28 8.27 -2.97 -7.25
CA VAL A 28 6.89 -2.47 -7.43
C VAL A 28 6.55 -1.42 -6.37
N ALA A 29 5.72 -0.44 -6.71
CA ALA A 29 5.19 0.49 -5.73
C ALA A 29 4.07 -0.21 -4.95
N VAL A 30 4.08 -0.11 -3.62
CA VAL A 30 3.15 -0.84 -2.76
C VAL A 30 2.51 0.11 -1.76
N TYR A 31 1.23 -0.08 -1.46
CA TYR A 31 0.61 0.39 -0.22
C TYR A 31 -0.34 -0.67 0.32
N CYS A 32 -0.64 -0.58 1.61
CA CYS A 32 -1.63 -1.41 2.27
C CYS A 32 -2.80 -0.58 2.77
N GLU A 33 -4.01 -1.13 2.72
CA GLU A 33 -5.17 -0.60 3.43
C GLU A 33 -5.53 -1.58 4.54
N VAL A 34 -5.73 -1.07 5.75
CA VAL A 34 -6.01 -1.86 6.95
C VAL A 34 -7.37 -1.44 7.50
N GLN A 35 -8.19 -2.43 7.81
CA GLN A 35 -9.51 -2.23 8.41
C GLN A 35 -9.68 -3.14 9.62
N ASP A 36 -10.30 -2.63 10.68
CA ASP A 36 -10.65 -3.44 11.84
C ASP A 36 -11.75 -4.45 11.48
N VAL A 37 -11.57 -5.71 11.85
CA VAL A 37 -12.64 -6.72 11.77
C VAL A 37 -13.16 -7.09 13.16
N SER A 38 -14.38 -7.63 13.19
CA SER A 38 -15.04 -8.03 14.44
C SER A 38 -14.33 -9.24 15.08
N SER A 39 -13.34 -8.99 15.93
CA SER A 39 -12.69 -9.95 16.86
C SER A 39 -11.31 -9.47 17.36
N GLY A 40 -10.86 -8.27 17.00
CA GLY A 40 -9.49 -7.81 17.30
C GLY A 40 -8.46 -8.31 16.29
N ALA A 41 -8.93 -8.76 15.12
CA ALA A 41 -8.11 -8.99 13.95
C ALA A 41 -8.25 -7.80 12.99
N PHE A 42 -7.40 -7.77 11.97
CA PHE A 42 -7.34 -6.75 10.94
C PHE A 42 -7.49 -7.40 9.56
N GLU A 43 -8.33 -6.84 8.70
CA GLU A 43 -8.29 -7.14 7.27
C GLU A 43 -7.27 -6.22 6.61
N ILE A 44 -6.32 -6.79 5.88
CA ILE A 44 -5.33 -6.04 5.11
C ILE A 44 -5.53 -6.28 3.62
N SER A 45 -5.67 -5.19 2.86
CA SER A 45 -5.65 -5.18 1.41
C SER A 45 -4.30 -4.69 0.91
N TYR A 46 -3.70 -5.43 -0.03
CA TYR A 46 -2.37 -5.13 -0.53
C TYR A 46 -2.44 -4.67 -1.99
N HIS A 47 -1.95 -3.46 -2.25
CA HIS A 47 -2.03 -2.83 -3.56
C HIS A 47 -0.62 -2.67 -4.13
N ALA A 48 -0.38 -3.30 -5.28
CA ALA A 48 0.86 -3.19 -6.02
C ALA A 48 0.64 -2.43 -7.33
N PHE A 49 1.64 -1.61 -7.70
CA PHE A 49 1.65 -0.87 -8.94
C PHE A 49 2.99 -1.04 -9.64
N ASN A 50 2.91 -1.21 -10.96
CA ASN A 50 4.07 -1.33 -11.82
C ASN A 50 4.91 -0.05 -11.77
N THR A 51 6.23 -0.24 -11.83
CA THR A 51 7.20 0.85 -11.97
C THR A 51 8.02 0.65 -13.23
N SER A 52 8.98 1.53 -13.50
CA SER A 52 9.97 1.30 -14.56
C SER A 52 10.84 0.07 -14.31
N GLN A 53 10.93 -0.43 -13.08
CA GLN A 53 11.72 -1.61 -12.71
C GLN A 53 10.91 -2.92 -12.85
N ALA A 54 9.59 -2.86 -12.67
CA ALA A 54 8.68 -3.99 -12.77
C ALA A 54 7.51 -3.66 -13.70
N GLY A 55 7.60 -4.14 -14.94
CA GLY A 55 6.59 -3.91 -15.98
C GLY A 55 5.42 -4.89 -15.92
N ILE A 56 4.49 -4.74 -16.88
CA ILE A 56 3.33 -5.63 -17.02
C ILE A 56 3.78 -7.10 -17.11
N GLY A 57 3.10 -7.97 -16.36
CA GLY A 57 3.43 -9.40 -16.28
C GLY A 57 4.42 -9.75 -15.17
N SER A 58 4.91 -8.77 -14.40
CA SER A 58 5.72 -9.05 -13.22
C SER A 58 4.90 -9.81 -12.18
N LEU A 59 5.54 -10.75 -11.49
CA LEU A 59 4.93 -11.50 -10.39
C LEU A 59 5.27 -10.86 -9.06
N ILE A 60 4.32 -10.91 -8.13
CA ILE A 60 4.49 -10.45 -6.76
C ILE A 60 3.97 -11.51 -5.80
N ARG A 61 4.64 -11.66 -4.66
CA ARG A 61 4.17 -12.49 -3.54
C ARG A 61 4.31 -11.69 -2.25
N PRO A 62 3.23 -11.12 -1.72
CA PRO A 62 3.26 -10.41 -0.44
C PRO A 62 3.66 -11.36 0.68
N ALA A 63 4.51 -10.89 1.58
CA ALA A 63 4.93 -11.65 2.76
C ALA A 63 3.90 -11.56 3.91
N LEU A 64 2.61 -11.50 3.58
CA LEU A 64 1.50 -11.39 4.55
C LEU A 64 1.28 -12.71 5.31
N SER A 65 1.43 -13.84 4.63
CA SER A 65 1.38 -15.18 5.22
C SER A 65 2.24 -16.15 4.41
N SER A 66 2.56 -17.31 4.99
CA SER A 66 3.36 -18.34 4.31
C SER A 66 2.68 -18.91 3.07
N ASP A 67 1.35 -18.85 3.02
CA ASP A 67 0.53 -19.57 2.05
C ASP A 67 -0.01 -18.64 0.93
N MET A 68 0.44 -17.38 0.90
CA MET A 68 0.07 -16.43 -0.14
C MET A 68 0.48 -16.93 -1.53
N PRO A 69 -0.45 -17.01 -2.50
CA PRO A 69 -0.11 -17.36 -3.87
C PRO A 69 0.70 -16.23 -4.54
N TYR A 70 1.22 -16.53 -5.72
CA TYR A 70 1.80 -15.49 -6.58
C TYR A 70 0.69 -14.76 -7.31
N TYR A 71 0.77 -13.43 -7.33
CA TYR A 71 -0.14 -12.55 -8.05
C TYR A 71 0.60 -11.90 -9.22
N LEU A 72 -0.15 -11.48 -10.23
CA LEU A 72 0.36 -10.52 -11.19
C LEU A 72 0.37 -9.15 -10.54
N SER A 73 1.48 -8.42 -10.66
CA SER A 73 1.64 -7.03 -10.19
C SER A 73 0.60 -6.04 -10.73
N SER A 74 -0.10 -6.39 -11.81
CA SER A 74 -1.21 -5.61 -12.38
C SER A 74 -2.57 -5.93 -11.77
N ASP A 75 -2.66 -7.02 -11.02
CA ASP A 75 -3.87 -7.46 -10.34
C ASP A 75 -3.74 -7.08 -8.86
N GLY A 76 -4.81 -6.52 -8.29
CA GLY A 76 -4.81 -6.24 -6.85
C GLY A 76 -4.57 -7.54 -6.08
N VAL A 77 -3.79 -7.48 -5.00
CA VAL A 77 -3.64 -8.66 -4.13
C VAL A 77 -4.92 -8.77 -3.29
N SER A 78 -5.45 -9.98 -3.22
CA SER A 78 -6.58 -10.34 -2.36
C SER A 78 -6.35 -9.86 -0.92
N SER A 79 -7.42 -9.44 -0.24
CA SER A 79 -7.38 -9.17 1.19
C SER A 79 -7.11 -10.45 1.98
N THR A 80 -6.47 -10.30 3.14
CA THR A 80 -6.28 -11.38 4.12
C THR A 80 -6.55 -10.85 5.53
N GLU A 81 -7.05 -11.71 6.42
CA GLU A 81 -7.16 -11.39 7.84
C GLU A 81 -5.85 -11.72 8.55
N LEU A 82 -5.37 -10.81 9.40
CA LEU A 82 -4.18 -10.95 10.24
C LEU A 82 -4.52 -10.59 11.70
N SER A 83 -3.87 -11.25 12.64
CA SER A 83 -3.79 -10.77 14.02
C SER A 83 -2.92 -9.51 14.13
N GLU A 84 -3.04 -8.78 15.25
CA GLU A 84 -2.19 -7.62 15.52
C GLU A 84 -0.69 -7.98 15.46
N ASP A 85 -0.29 -9.12 16.03
CA ASP A 85 1.10 -9.57 16.03
C ASP A 85 1.61 -9.86 14.61
N GLU A 86 0.83 -10.57 13.79
CA GLU A 86 1.17 -10.84 12.38
C GLU A 86 1.27 -9.54 11.56
N LEU A 87 0.37 -8.58 11.82
CA LEU A 87 0.41 -7.28 11.16
C LEU A 87 1.66 -6.48 11.55
N ARG A 88 2.04 -6.47 12.84
CA ARG A 88 3.27 -5.83 13.32
C ARG A 88 4.51 -6.47 12.70
N GLU A 89 4.57 -7.80 12.63
CA GLU A 89 5.68 -8.52 12.00
C GLU A 89 5.80 -8.19 10.51
N PHE A 90 4.67 -8.15 9.79
CA PHE A 90 4.65 -7.79 8.37
C PHE A 90 5.14 -6.36 8.13
N LEU A 91 4.63 -5.38 8.88
CA LEU A 91 5.01 -3.97 8.73
C LEU A 91 6.46 -3.68 9.15
N ALA A 92 7.10 -4.59 9.90
CA ALA A 92 8.52 -4.48 10.23
C ALA A 92 9.46 -4.90 9.09
N LEU A 93 8.95 -5.56 8.04
CA LEU A 93 9.77 -6.06 6.91
C LEU A 93 10.23 -4.92 5.99
N GLU A 94 9.38 -3.93 5.74
CA GLU A 94 9.64 -2.79 4.87
C GLU A 94 8.76 -1.61 5.30
N GLN A 95 9.30 -0.38 5.24
CA GLN A 95 8.49 0.84 5.43
C GLN A 95 7.65 1.11 4.19
N ILE A 96 6.43 0.58 4.19
CA ILE A 96 5.42 0.83 3.16
C ILE A 96 4.30 1.72 3.70
N PRO A 97 3.65 2.55 2.86
CA PRO A 97 2.49 3.32 3.27
C PRO A 97 1.33 2.39 3.68
N VAL A 98 0.73 2.69 4.82
CA VAL A 98 -0.45 2.02 5.36
C VAL A 98 -1.57 3.04 5.50
N VAL A 99 -2.72 2.77 4.88
CA VAL A 99 -3.94 3.55 5.06
C VAL A 99 -4.77 2.89 6.14
N TYR A 100 -5.05 3.62 7.22
CA TYR A 100 -5.90 3.19 8.34
C TYR A 100 -6.71 4.39 8.82
N ASP A 101 -8.03 4.22 8.96
CA ASP A 101 -8.97 5.29 9.40
C ASP A 101 -8.76 6.63 8.66
N ASP A 102 -8.74 6.59 7.32
CA ASP A 102 -8.51 7.73 6.42
C ASP A 102 -7.19 8.49 6.62
N ALA A 103 -6.27 7.96 7.42
CA ALA A 103 -4.93 8.48 7.66
C ALA A 103 -3.85 7.57 7.07
N VAL A 104 -2.68 8.13 6.79
CA VAL A 104 -1.52 7.39 6.26
C VAL A 104 -0.46 7.26 7.34
N TYR A 105 0.06 6.04 7.49
CA TYR A 105 1.12 5.66 8.41
C TYR A 105 2.27 5.00 7.63
N TRP A 106 3.48 5.05 8.18
CA TRP A 106 4.69 4.42 7.60
C TRP A 106 5.24 3.31 8.50
N ASP A 107 4.53 3.05 9.60
CA ASP A 107 4.85 2.09 10.64
C ASP A 107 3.53 1.58 11.28
N CYS A 108 3.65 0.94 12.44
CA CYS A 108 2.53 0.40 13.20
C CYS A 108 2.02 1.30 14.33
N GLU A 109 2.23 2.63 14.27
CA GLU A 109 1.78 3.58 15.29
C GLU A 109 0.25 3.58 15.50
N PHE A 110 -0.53 3.18 14.49
CA PHE A 110 -1.99 3.10 14.57
C PHE A 110 -2.50 1.91 15.42
N LEU A 111 -1.64 0.96 15.79
CA LEU A 111 -1.97 -0.21 16.60
C LEU A 111 -1.83 0.04 18.12
N ALA A 112 -1.81 1.30 18.58
CA ALA A 112 -1.47 1.69 19.95
C ALA A 112 -2.56 1.42 21.00
#